data_AF-A0A2P1QW38-F1
#
_entry.id   AF-A0A2P1QW38-F1
#
_cell.length_a   1.000
_cell.length_b   1.000
_cell.length_c   1.000
_cell.angle_alpha   90.00
_cell.angle_beta   90.00
_cell.angle_gamma   90.00
#
_symmetry.space_group_name_H-M   'P 1'
#
loop_
_entity.id
_entity.type
_entity.pdbx_description
1 polymer ?
#
loop_
_entity_poly.entity_id
_entity_poly.type
_entity_poly.pdbx_seq_one_letter_code
_entity_poly.pdbx_strand_id
1 'polypeptide(L)'
;MLYQSGLKSYKKKTSYKPYIFIALMLILGGTGFFFQHSIKNLFAGDRKILLEKERKNIQQQIRSGTLEEGSVKNFQNAAKDYVHANPSDELGYFYIALGNYNLFLLNGFSFDSGTLVKLAYSGFNDFLKEDGSYLPILEEMYRNALRAKAIDPSIGENPDNEVMIAFGETVKQHLSKRALTHLLNSIPYDKIGPEFKIGYTWIAILGASLSGDTEFLKRNLASPESSGSILLTEREALFLTGLSEFRAGQYVSSLNLIRRVRNENEDFITIGSWILEAKIFRLQNLHSKSIAILEDLYPKVENRREEIIRLVKEIIDEKPTITTKLDLKSAL
;
A
#
# COMPACT_ATOMS: atom_id res chain seq x y z
N MET A 1 -63.87 -61.27 -56.45
CA MET A 1 -64.50 -60.04 -55.93
C MET A 1 -64.76 -60.25 -54.44
N LEU A 2 -64.59 -59.20 -53.64
CA LEU A 2 -64.73 -59.09 -52.17
C LEU A 2 -63.61 -59.74 -51.33
N TYR A 3 -63.21 -59.25 -50.16
CA TYR A 3 -62.96 -57.93 -49.54
C TYR A 3 -62.33 -58.30 -48.17
N GLN A 4 -61.36 -57.53 -47.65
CA GLN A 4 -60.66 -57.79 -46.38
C GLN A 4 -61.60 -57.82 -45.15
N SER A 5 -61.22 -58.52 -44.07
CA SER A 5 -60.84 -57.85 -42.80
C SER A 5 -60.37 -58.86 -41.74
N GLY A 6 -59.37 -58.49 -40.93
CA GLY A 6 -59.00 -59.33 -39.78
C GLY A 6 -57.72 -58.99 -39.02
N LEU A 7 -56.93 -57.99 -39.40
CA LEU A 7 -55.81 -57.52 -38.56
C LEU A 7 -56.29 -56.40 -37.63
N LYS A 8 -56.56 -56.74 -36.37
CA LYS A 8 -56.78 -55.77 -35.28
C LYS A 8 -55.48 -54.98 -35.07
N SER A 9 -55.42 -53.78 -35.63
CA SER A 9 -54.38 -52.79 -35.33
C SER A 9 -54.53 -52.33 -33.86
N TYR A 10 -53.67 -52.82 -32.98
CA TYR A 10 -53.50 -52.28 -31.64
C TYR A 10 -52.90 -50.86 -31.74
N LYS A 11 -53.74 -49.82 -31.68
CA LYS A 11 -53.25 -48.44 -31.47
C LYS A 11 -52.59 -48.37 -30.09
N LYS A 12 -51.26 -48.37 -30.06
CA LYS A 12 -50.47 -48.12 -28.84
C LYS A 12 -50.82 -46.71 -28.35
N LYS A 13 -51.55 -46.59 -27.24
CA LYS A 13 -51.88 -45.28 -26.62
C LYS A 13 -50.56 -44.56 -26.32
N THR A 14 -50.26 -43.50 -27.05
CA THR A 14 -49.10 -42.65 -26.80
C THR A 14 -49.26 -42.02 -25.42
N SER A 15 -48.47 -42.47 -24.44
CA SER A 15 -48.52 -41.96 -23.08
C SER A 15 -47.74 -40.65 -23.03
N TYR A 16 -48.44 -39.53 -22.81
CA TYR A 16 -47.85 -38.20 -22.61
C TYR A 16 -47.29 -38.00 -21.19
N LYS A 17 -47.49 -38.99 -20.30
CA LYS A 17 -47.02 -38.97 -18.90
C LYS A 17 -45.53 -38.60 -18.72
N PRO A 18 -44.56 -39.13 -19.51
CA PRO A 18 -43.15 -38.77 -19.32
C PRO A 18 -42.85 -37.32 -19.68
N TYR A 19 -43.51 -36.74 -20.69
CA TYR A 19 -43.32 -35.34 -21.06
C TYR A 19 -43.93 -34.38 -20.03
N ILE A 20 -45.10 -34.73 -19.48
CA ILE A 20 -45.72 -33.98 -18.39
C ILE A 20 -44.82 -34.03 -17.14
N PHE A 21 -44.21 -35.17 -16.84
CA PHE A 21 -43.30 -35.31 -15.70
C PHE A 21 -42.00 -34.51 -15.87
N ILE A 22 -41.43 -34.49 -17.07
CA ILE A 22 -40.26 -33.67 -17.40
C ILE A 22 -40.60 -32.17 -17.32
N ALA A 23 -41.75 -31.76 -17.86
CA ALA A 23 -42.21 -30.37 -17.75
C ALA A 23 -42.45 -29.97 -16.28
N LEU A 24 -43.02 -30.86 -15.47
CA LEU A 24 -43.22 -30.63 -14.04
C LEU A 24 -41.89 -30.51 -13.29
N MET A 25 -40.92 -31.37 -13.60
CA MET A 25 -39.55 -31.29 -13.06
C MET A 25 -38.84 -30.00 -13.45
N LEU A 26 -39.00 -29.54 -14.70
CA LEU A 26 -38.42 -28.27 -15.16
C LEU A 26 -39.09 -27.07 -14.49
N ILE A 27 -40.40 -27.10 -14.30
CA ILE A 27 -41.13 -26.04 -13.60
C ILE A 27 -40.75 -26.03 -12.12
N LEU A 28 -40.68 -27.18 -11.45
CA LEU A 28 -40.26 -27.30 -10.05
C LEU A 28 -38.79 -26.95 -9.83
N GLY A 29 -37.92 -27.34 -10.77
CA GLY A 29 -36.51 -26.95 -10.76
C GLY A 29 -36.32 -25.45 -11.00
N GLY A 30 -37.09 -24.88 -11.94
CA GLY A 30 -37.11 -23.45 -12.20
C GLY A 30 -37.63 -22.65 -11.00
N THR A 31 -38.79 -23.02 -10.44
CA THR A 31 -39.33 -22.35 -9.25
C THR A 31 -38.41 -22.53 -8.05
N GLY A 32 -37.85 -23.71 -7.81
CA GLY A 32 -36.85 -23.93 -6.76
C GLY A 32 -35.61 -23.04 -6.92
N PHE A 33 -35.09 -22.89 -8.14
CA PHE A 33 -33.97 -22.00 -8.45
C PHE A 33 -34.32 -20.53 -8.19
N PHE A 34 -35.47 -20.04 -8.66
CA PHE A 34 -35.90 -18.66 -8.43
C PHE A 34 -36.22 -18.37 -6.95
N PHE A 35 -36.81 -19.33 -6.23
CA PHE A 35 -37.05 -19.19 -4.79
C PHE A 35 -35.74 -19.18 -4.00
N GLN A 36 -34.80 -20.07 -4.31
CA GLN A 36 -33.47 -20.06 -3.67
C GLN A 36 -32.74 -18.75 -3.95
N HIS A 37 -32.82 -18.21 -5.17
CA HIS A 37 -32.21 -16.95 -5.52
C HIS A 37 -32.89 -15.76 -4.81
N SER A 38 -34.21 -15.77 -4.69
CA SER A 38 -34.98 -14.73 -4.00
C SER A 38 -34.70 -14.72 -2.50
N ILE A 39 -34.60 -15.90 -1.87
CA ILE A 39 -34.22 -16.05 -0.46
C ILE A 39 -32.78 -15.60 -0.22
N LYS A 40 -31.84 -15.99 -1.10
CA LYS A 40 -30.45 -15.50 -1.04
C LYS A 40 -30.37 -13.98 -1.14
N ASN A 41 -31.15 -13.37 -2.04
CA ASN A 41 -31.18 -11.91 -2.21
C ASN A 41 -31.77 -11.18 -0.98
N LEU A 42 -32.78 -11.76 -0.32
CA LEU A 42 -33.33 -11.22 0.94
C LEU A 42 -32.28 -11.24 2.07
N PHE A 43 -31.61 -12.38 2.28
CA PHE A 43 -30.55 -12.48 3.28
C PHE A 43 -29.31 -11.63 2.93
N ALA A 44 -29.02 -11.43 1.64
CA ALA A 44 -27.97 -10.52 1.20
C ALA A 44 -28.28 -9.06 1.56
N GLY A 45 -29.55 -8.64 1.44
CA GLY A 45 -30.01 -7.33 1.88
C GLY A 45 -29.81 -7.10 3.39
N ASP A 46 -30.21 -8.07 4.22
CA ASP A 46 -30.03 -7.99 5.68
C ASP A 46 -28.54 -7.93 6.08
N ARG A 47 -27.68 -8.72 5.40
CA ARG A 47 -26.23 -8.68 5.60
C ARG A 47 -25.61 -7.35 5.17
N LYS A 48 -26.10 -6.74 4.07
CA LYS A 48 -25.66 -5.41 3.64
C LYS A 48 -25.98 -4.34 4.68
N ILE A 49 -27.19 -4.39 5.24
CA ILE A 49 -27.61 -3.45 6.29
C ILE A 49 -26.75 -3.61 7.55
N LEU A 50 -26.48 -4.85 7.97
CA LEU A 50 -25.60 -5.13 9.10
C LEU A 50 -24.18 -4.58 8.85
N LEU A 51 -23.64 -4.83 7.67
CA LEU A 51 -22.31 -4.37 7.28
C LEU A 51 -22.19 -2.83 7.28
N GLU A 52 -23.19 -2.13 6.75
CA GLU A 52 -23.27 -0.67 6.80
C GLU A 52 -23.43 -0.14 8.24
N LYS A 53 -24.15 -0.86 9.10
CA LYS A 53 -24.28 -0.51 10.52
C LYS A 53 -22.92 -0.61 11.23
N GLU A 54 -22.19 -1.69 11.02
CA GLU A 54 -20.84 -1.86 11.60
C GLU A 54 -19.85 -0.84 11.04
N ARG A 55 -19.92 -0.52 9.74
CA ARG A 55 -19.13 0.58 9.15
C ARG A 55 -19.37 1.91 9.87
N LYS A 56 -20.63 2.29 10.06
CA LYS A 56 -21.00 3.54 10.73
C LYS A 56 -20.53 3.57 12.19
N ASN A 57 -20.62 2.43 12.88
CA ASN A 57 -20.12 2.29 14.25
C ASN A 57 -18.60 2.57 14.31
N ILE A 58 -17.81 1.94 13.43
CA ILE A 58 -16.37 2.21 13.34
C ILE A 58 -16.08 3.67 13.03
N GLN A 59 -16.75 4.26 12.04
CA GLN A 59 -16.54 5.66 11.69
C GLN A 59 -16.86 6.61 12.85
N GLN A 60 -17.88 6.30 13.64
CA GLN A 60 -18.20 7.06 14.84
C GLN A 60 -17.10 6.91 15.91
N GLN A 61 -16.62 5.68 16.15
CA GLN A 61 -15.55 5.41 17.10
C GLN A 61 -14.22 6.06 16.72
N ILE A 62 -13.88 6.10 15.41
CA ILE A 62 -12.71 6.81 14.89
C ILE A 62 -12.84 8.31 15.19
N ARG A 63 -14.01 8.91 14.93
CA ARG A 63 -14.25 10.33 15.19
C ARG A 63 -14.20 10.68 16.68
N SER A 64 -14.57 9.77 17.57
CA SER A 64 -14.48 9.96 19.02
C SER A 64 -13.12 9.58 19.62
N GLY A 65 -12.20 9.00 18.83
CA GLY A 65 -10.90 8.54 19.32
C GLY A 65 -10.98 7.31 20.24
N THR A 66 -12.07 6.54 20.15
CA THR A 66 -12.35 5.38 21.02
C THR A 66 -12.50 4.10 20.20
N LEU A 67 -11.65 3.92 19.19
CA LEU A 67 -11.70 2.74 18.33
C LEU A 67 -11.24 1.50 19.10
N GLU A 68 -12.12 0.50 19.19
CA GLU A 68 -11.86 -0.75 19.87
C GLU A 68 -11.51 -1.88 18.89
N GLU A 69 -10.54 -2.72 19.26
CA GLU A 69 -10.15 -3.89 18.45
C GLU A 69 -11.32 -4.85 18.21
N GLY A 70 -12.20 -5.01 19.21
CA GLY A 70 -13.42 -5.82 19.08
C GLY A 70 -14.36 -5.33 17.99
N SER A 71 -14.56 -4.01 17.87
CA SER A 71 -15.36 -3.41 16.81
C SER A 71 -14.77 -3.66 15.42
N VAL A 72 -13.44 -3.51 15.28
CA VAL A 72 -12.75 -3.77 14.01
C VAL A 72 -12.88 -5.23 13.60
N LYS A 73 -12.72 -6.17 14.54
CA LYS A 73 -12.93 -7.61 14.30
C LYS A 73 -14.37 -7.92 13.89
N ASN A 74 -15.36 -7.32 14.54
CA ASN A 74 -16.78 -7.51 14.19
C ASN A 74 -17.07 -7.02 12.77
N PHE A 75 -16.56 -5.85 12.39
CA PHE A 75 -16.69 -5.32 11.03
C PHE A 75 -16.00 -6.20 9.99
N GLN A 76 -14.78 -6.66 10.25
CA GLN A 76 -14.08 -7.59 9.36
C GLN A 76 -14.85 -8.90 9.18
N ASN A 77 -15.42 -9.45 10.25
CA ASN A 77 -16.24 -10.67 10.18
C ASN A 77 -17.52 -10.43 9.37
N ALA A 78 -18.22 -9.32 9.61
CA ALA A 78 -19.41 -8.95 8.83
C ALA A 78 -19.08 -8.77 7.33
N ALA A 79 -17.92 -8.19 7.01
CA ALA A 79 -17.47 -8.03 5.62
C ALA A 79 -17.14 -9.38 4.98
N LYS A 80 -16.47 -10.30 5.70
CA LYS A 80 -16.19 -11.66 5.25
C LYS A 80 -17.48 -12.46 5.02
N ASP A 81 -18.44 -12.37 5.93
CA ASP A 81 -19.76 -13.02 5.81
C ASP A 81 -20.58 -12.48 4.64
N TYR A 82 -20.43 -11.19 4.35
CA TYR A 82 -21.04 -10.55 3.19
C TYR A 82 -20.43 -11.06 1.89
N VAL A 83 -19.09 -11.08 1.78
CA VAL A 83 -18.38 -11.62 0.61
C VAL A 83 -18.71 -13.11 0.39
N HIS A 84 -18.83 -13.90 1.46
CA HIS A 84 -19.20 -15.30 1.34
C HIS A 84 -20.60 -15.49 0.74
N ALA A 85 -21.55 -14.61 1.07
CA ALA A 85 -22.88 -14.61 0.46
C ALA A 85 -22.90 -13.98 -0.94
N ASN A 86 -22.09 -12.96 -1.18
CA ASN A 86 -22.10 -12.11 -2.37
C ASN A 86 -20.67 -11.95 -2.95
N PRO A 87 -20.08 -13.01 -3.53
CA PRO A 87 -18.68 -12.99 -3.97
C PRO A 87 -18.43 -12.13 -5.21
N SER A 88 -19.49 -11.67 -5.88
CA SER A 88 -19.42 -10.78 -7.04
C SER A 88 -19.69 -9.32 -6.67
N ASP A 89 -19.89 -9.01 -5.39
CA ASP A 89 -20.08 -7.65 -4.91
C ASP A 89 -18.74 -7.10 -4.39
N GLU A 90 -18.30 -6.02 -5.02
CA GLU A 90 -17.05 -5.32 -4.77
C GLU A 90 -16.97 -4.70 -3.36
N LEU A 91 -18.12 -4.30 -2.79
CA LEU A 91 -18.21 -3.57 -1.53
C LEU A 91 -17.71 -4.41 -0.36
N GLY A 92 -17.98 -5.71 -0.40
CA GLY A 92 -17.49 -6.66 0.60
C GLY A 92 -15.97 -6.70 0.64
N TYR A 93 -15.31 -6.75 -0.52
CA TYR A 93 -13.85 -6.76 -0.61
C TYR A 93 -13.26 -5.41 -0.19
N PHE A 94 -13.87 -4.29 -0.60
CA PHE A 94 -13.46 -2.95 -0.14
C PHE A 94 -13.53 -2.83 1.38
N TYR A 95 -14.59 -3.33 2.02
CA TYR A 95 -14.73 -3.27 3.48
C TYR A 95 -13.82 -4.25 4.23
N ILE A 96 -13.46 -5.40 3.65
CA ILE A 96 -12.38 -6.22 4.19
C ILE A 96 -11.05 -5.44 4.16
N ALA A 97 -10.75 -4.74 3.06
CA ALA A 97 -9.55 -3.92 2.96
C ALA A 97 -9.56 -2.79 4.00
N LEU A 98 -10.66 -2.04 4.13
CA LEU A 98 -10.83 -1.00 5.13
C LEU A 98 -10.68 -1.54 6.56
N GLY A 99 -11.25 -2.71 6.85
CA GLY A 99 -11.10 -3.38 8.14
C GLY A 99 -9.64 -3.71 8.45
N ASN A 100 -8.90 -4.22 7.48
CA ASN A 100 -7.46 -4.49 7.61
C ASN A 100 -6.64 -3.20 7.78
N TYR A 101 -6.99 -2.11 7.10
CA TYR A 101 -6.36 -0.81 7.32
C TYR A 101 -6.54 -0.33 8.76
N ASN A 102 -7.77 -0.40 9.30
CA ASN A 102 -8.03 -0.01 10.69
C ASN A 102 -7.31 -0.92 11.70
N LEU A 103 -7.26 -2.23 11.44
CA LEU A 103 -6.53 -3.18 12.27
C LEU A 103 -5.02 -2.91 12.27
N PHE A 104 -4.47 -2.56 11.11
CA PHE A 104 -3.06 -2.15 10.97
C PHE A 104 -2.75 -0.94 11.85
N LEU A 105 -3.63 0.07 11.88
CA LEU A 105 -3.46 1.23 12.75
C LEU A 105 -3.56 0.87 14.24
N LEU A 106 -4.50 -0.01 14.61
CA LEU A 106 -4.64 -0.47 16.01
C LEU A 106 -3.43 -1.28 16.49
N ASN A 107 -2.74 -1.97 15.59
CA ASN A 107 -1.53 -2.72 15.93
C ASN A 107 -0.31 -1.80 16.22
N GLY A 108 -0.49 -0.49 16.22
CA GLY A 108 0.50 0.46 16.72
C GLY A 108 1.41 1.07 15.66
N PHE A 109 1.14 0.85 14.38
CA PHE A 109 1.86 1.58 13.34
C PHE A 109 1.48 3.06 13.38
N SER A 110 2.48 3.91 13.61
CA SER A 110 2.32 5.36 13.62
C SER A 110 2.84 5.97 12.32
N PHE A 111 2.07 6.87 11.71
CA PHE A 111 2.51 7.66 10.56
C PHE A 111 3.35 8.86 11.05
N ASP A 112 4.48 8.60 11.70
CA ASP A 112 5.36 9.63 12.28
C ASP A 112 6.53 10.03 11.35
N SER A 113 7.13 11.20 11.64
CA SER A 113 8.27 11.75 10.89
C SER A 113 9.54 10.90 11.00
N GLY A 114 9.79 10.27 12.15
CA GLY A 114 11.00 9.48 12.39
C GLY A 114 11.03 8.22 11.52
N THR A 115 9.92 7.49 11.47
CA THR A 115 9.73 6.34 10.59
C THR A 115 9.81 6.75 9.12
N LEU A 116 9.18 7.87 8.76
CA LEU A 116 9.19 8.44 7.40
C LEU A 116 10.60 8.75 6.90
N VAL A 117 11.40 9.46 7.71
CA VAL A 117 12.77 9.88 7.35
C VAL A 117 13.69 8.68 7.20
N LYS A 118 13.56 7.69 8.09
CA LYS A 118 14.32 6.43 7.98
C LYS A 118 14.01 5.73 6.67
N LEU A 119 12.73 5.49 6.39
CA LEU A 119 12.28 4.83 5.17
C LEU A 119 12.62 5.59 3.89
N ALA A 120 12.55 6.92 3.91
CA ALA A 120 12.95 7.74 2.79
C ALA A 120 14.45 7.64 2.48
N TYR A 121 15.28 7.34 3.48
CA TYR A 121 16.72 7.12 3.32
C TYR A 121 17.06 5.70 2.88
N SER A 122 16.65 4.69 3.66
CA SER A 122 17.05 3.28 3.47
C SER A 122 16.12 2.49 2.55
N GLY A 123 14.86 2.90 2.41
CA GLY A 123 13.83 2.16 1.70
C GLY A 123 13.09 1.14 2.58
N PHE A 124 11.99 0.58 2.05
CA PHE A 124 11.10 -0.32 2.80
C PHE A 124 11.68 -1.70 3.11
N ASN A 125 12.68 -2.16 2.35
CA ASN A 125 13.24 -3.50 2.55
C ASN A 125 13.90 -3.67 3.92
N ASP A 126 14.53 -2.63 4.45
CA ASP A 126 15.19 -2.72 5.75
C ASP A 126 14.16 -2.68 6.88
N PHE A 127 13.10 -1.88 6.74
CA PHE A 127 11.99 -1.85 7.69
C PHE A 127 11.26 -3.20 7.80
N LEU A 128 10.98 -3.86 6.67
CA LEU A 128 10.30 -5.16 6.66
C LEU A 128 11.14 -6.29 7.27
N LYS A 129 12.47 -6.14 7.32
CA LYS A 129 13.36 -7.08 8.02
C LYS A 129 13.34 -6.88 9.54
N GLU A 130 13.15 -5.64 9.99
CA GLU A 130 13.09 -5.30 11.41
C GLU A 130 11.75 -5.69 12.03
N ASP A 131 10.64 -5.45 11.33
CA ASP A 131 9.30 -5.81 11.82
C ASP A 131 8.36 -6.28 10.69
N GLY A 132 8.29 -7.59 10.51
CA GLY A 132 7.41 -8.24 9.54
C GLY A 132 5.99 -8.52 10.05
N SER A 133 5.65 -8.16 11.29
CA SER A 133 4.38 -8.56 11.92
C SER A 133 3.15 -7.98 11.22
N TYR A 134 3.28 -6.80 10.61
CA TYR A 134 2.20 -6.13 9.87
C TYR A 134 1.98 -6.67 8.46
N LEU A 135 2.95 -7.39 7.90
CA LEU A 135 2.94 -7.78 6.49
C LEU A 135 1.70 -8.60 6.09
N PRO A 136 1.21 -9.57 6.88
CA PRO A 136 -0.01 -10.31 6.53
C PRO A 136 -1.25 -9.40 6.42
N ILE A 137 -1.40 -8.43 7.33
CA ILE A 137 -2.55 -7.51 7.35
C ILE A 137 -2.50 -6.59 6.13
N LEU A 138 -1.31 -6.06 5.81
CA LEU A 138 -1.09 -5.19 4.65
C LEU A 138 -1.30 -5.94 3.34
N GLU A 139 -0.87 -7.21 3.27
CA GLU A 139 -1.12 -8.07 2.11
C GLU A 139 -2.60 -8.33 1.90
N GLU A 140 -3.34 -8.67 2.95
CA GLU A 140 -4.78 -8.88 2.84
C GLU A 140 -5.49 -7.57 2.48
N MET A 141 -5.11 -6.44 3.05
CA MET A 141 -5.63 -5.12 2.67
C MET A 141 -5.45 -4.88 1.18
N TYR A 142 -4.21 -4.98 0.69
CA TYR A 142 -3.86 -4.72 -0.70
C TYR A 142 -4.57 -5.68 -1.67
N ARG A 143 -4.57 -6.99 -1.40
CA ARG A 143 -5.25 -7.98 -2.26
C ARG A 143 -6.75 -7.73 -2.35
N ASN A 144 -7.40 -7.39 -1.24
CA ASN A 144 -8.85 -7.13 -1.24
C ASN A 144 -9.19 -5.79 -1.93
N ALA A 145 -8.37 -4.76 -1.76
CA ALA A 145 -8.54 -3.48 -2.46
C ALA A 145 -8.41 -3.64 -3.99
N LEU A 146 -7.42 -4.40 -4.46
CA LEU A 146 -7.28 -4.77 -5.87
C LEU A 146 -8.47 -5.61 -6.38
N ARG A 147 -8.97 -6.53 -5.56
CA ARG A 147 -10.10 -7.40 -5.93
C ARG A 147 -11.40 -6.61 -6.06
N ALA A 148 -11.65 -5.66 -5.17
CA ALA A 148 -12.79 -4.75 -5.27
C ALA A 148 -12.73 -3.96 -6.60
N LYS A 149 -11.57 -3.37 -6.92
CA LYS A 149 -11.33 -2.65 -8.18
C LYS A 149 -11.49 -3.55 -9.43
N ALA A 150 -11.11 -4.82 -9.34
CA ALA A 150 -11.23 -5.76 -10.45
C ALA A 150 -12.68 -6.20 -10.73
N ILE A 151 -13.53 -6.23 -9.71
CA ILE A 151 -14.96 -6.59 -9.83
C ILE A 151 -15.76 -5.43 -10.39
N ASP A 152 -15.58 -4.24 -9.82
CA ASP A 152 -16.18 -3.01 -10.34
C ASP A 152 -15.10 -1.93 -10.50
N PRO A 153 -14.73 -1.58 -11.75
CA PRO A 153 -13.81 -0.48 -12.02
C PRO A 153 -14.29 0.88 -11.47
N SER A 154 -15.59 1.07 -11.21
CA SER A 154 -16.12 2.29 -10.59
C SER A 154 -15.63 2.47 -9.15
N ILE A 155 -15.31 1.38 -8.43
CA ILE A 155 -14.57 1.44 -7.16
C ILE A 155 -13.13 1.93 -7.35
N GLY A 156 -12.56 1.83 -8.55
CA GLY A 156 -11.30 2.49 -8.89
C GLY A 156 -11.40 4.02 -8.90
N GLU A 157 -12.62 4.58 -8.95
CA GLU A 157 -12.85 6.01 -8.75
C GLU A 157 -13.05 6.38 -7.27
N ASN A 158 -13.12 5.39 -6.37
CA ASN A 158 -13.14 5.62 -4.93
C ASN A 158 -11.73 5.98 -4.43
N PRO A 159 -11.48 7.24 -4.03
CA PRO A 159 -10.15 7.69 -3.63
C PRO A 159 -9.58 6.90 -2.44
N ASP A 160 -10.43 6.46 -1.51
CA ASP A 160 -10.00 5.71 -0.33
C ASP A 160 -9.45 4.33 -0.71
N ASN A 161 -10.06 3.68 -1.69
CA ASN A 161 -9.57 2.40 -2.19
C ASN A 161 -8.23 2.56 -2.91
N GLU A 162 -8.06 3.62 -3.70
CA GLU A 162 -6.79 3.95 -4.35
C GLU A 162 -5.68 4.27 -3.34
N VAL A 163 -6.00 4.90 -2.19
CA VAL A 163 -5.02 5.11 -1.10
C VAL A 163 -4.54 3.77 -0.54
N MET A 164 -5.44 2.82 -0.26
CA MET A 164 -5.06 1.49 0.23
C MET A 164 -4.24 0.71 -0.80
N ILE A 165 -4.59 0.81 -2.09
CA ILE A 165 -3.78 0.23 -3.18
C ILE A 165 -2.40 0.86 -3.21
N ALA A 166 -2.30 2.20 -3.22
CA ALA A 166 -1.03 2.91 -3.24
C ALA A 166 -0.16 2.59 -2.02
N PHE A 167 -0.77 2.41 -0.84
CA PHE A 167 -0.06 1.97 0.36
C PHE A 167 0.49 0.55 0.20
N GLY A 168 -0.31 -0.38 -0.31
CA GLY A 168 0.13 -1.74 -0.62
C GLY A 168 1.28 -1.77 -1.64
N GLU A 169 1.18 -0.97 -2.72
CA GLU A 169 2.25 -0.82 -3.72
C GLU A 169 3.54 -0.25 -3.13
N THR A 170 3.40 0.69 -2.19
CA THR A 170 4.53 1.31 -1.49
C THR A 170 5.30 0.27 -0.65
N VAL A 171 4.57 -0.59 0.07
CA VAL A 171 5.16 -1.64 0.92
C VAL A 171 5.75 -2.76 0.08
N LYS A 172 5.03 -3.22 -0.94
CA LYS A 172 5.45 -4.31 -1.82
C LYS A 172 6.52 -3.93 -2.82
N GLN A 173 6.66 -2.64 -3.12
CA GLN A 173 7.61 -2.10 -4.11
C GLN A 173 7.50 -2.77 -5.50
N HIS A 174 6.31 -3.20 -5.90
CA HIS A 174 6.12 -3.78 -7.23
C HIS A 174 6.19 -2.69 -8.31
N LEU A 175 5.68 -1.50 -8.03
CA LEU A 175 5.79 -0.36 -8.93
C LEU A 175 7.18 0.27 -8.89
N SER A 176 7.63 0.73 -10.06
CA SER A 176 8.76 1.67 -10.11
C SER A 176 8.43 2.93 -9.32
N LYS A 177 9.45 3.58 -8.76
CA LYS A 177 9.26 4.79 -7.94
C LYS A 177 8.48 5.89 -8.68
N ARG A 178 8.73 6.04 -9.99
CA ARG A 178 7.99 6.98 -10.85
C ARG A 178 6.53 6.58 -11.06
N ALA A 179 6.26 5.30 -11.25
CA ALA A 179 4.89 4.79 -11.39
C ALA A 179 4.09 4.95 -10.08
N LEU A 180 4.73 4.69 -8.93
CA LEU A 180 4.12 4.91 -7.62
C LEU A 180 3.78 6.40 -7.41
N THR A 181 4.70 7.30 -7.72
CA THR A 181 4.43 8.75 -7.65
C THR A 181 3.33 9.20 -8.60
N HIS A 182 3.23 8.61 -9.80
CA HIS A 182 2.13 8.89 -10.71
C HIS A 182 0.78 8.42 -10.14
N LEU A 183 0.73 7.22 -9.56
CA LEU A 183 -0.47 6.72 -8.87
C LEU A 183 -0.89 7.68 -7.76
N LEU A 184 0.04 8.05 -6.87
CA LEU A 184 -0.22 8.97 -5.76
C LEU A 184 -0.73 10.34 -6.25
N ASN A 185 -0.11 10.91 -7.27
CA ASN A 185 -0.55 12.19 -7.88
C ASN A 185 -1.97 12.11 -8.48
N SER A 186 -2.44 10.92 -8.89
CA SER A 186 -3.75 10.75 -9.50
C SER A 186 -4.90 10.70 -8.49
N ILE A 187 -4.61 10.51 -7.21
CA ILE A 187 -5.62 10.42 -6.16
C ILE A 187 -6.09 11.84 -5.79
N PRO A 188 -7.37 12.17 -5.94
CA PRO A 188 -7.90 13.51 -5.63
C PRO A 188 -7.97 13.71 -4.10
N TYR A 189 -6.99 14.45 -3.55
CA TYR A 189 -6.81 14.66 -2.11
C TYR A 189 -8.06 15.19 -1.37
N ASP A 190 -8.82 16.06 -2.03
CA ASP A 190 -10.04 16.69 -1.51
C ASP A 190 -11.19 15.70 -1.33
N LYS A 191 -11.16 14.55 -2.02
CA LYS A 191 -12.18 13.51 -1.99
C LYS A 191 -11.82 12.34 -1.07
N ILE A 192 -10.62 12.31 -0.52
CA ILE A 192 -10.16 11.29 0.42
C ILE A 192 -10.85 11.49 1.79
N GLY A 193 -11.31 10.39 2.39
CA GLY A 193 -11.85 10.37 3.74
C GLY A 193 -10.84 10.89 4.78
N PRO A 194 -11.28 11.63 5.83
CA PRO A 194 -10.37 12.17 6.84
C PRO A 194 -9.41 11.14 7.46
N GLU A 195 -9.88 9.90 7.65
CA GLU A 195 -9.11 8.79 8.21
C GLU A 195 -7.92 8.33 7.33
N PHE A 196 -7.94 8.68 6.05
CA PHE A 196 -6.90 8.32 5.08
C PHE A 196 -5.92 9.46 4.80
N LYS A 197 -6.23 10.71 5.17
CA LYS A 197 -5.41 11.88 4.83
C LYS A 197 -4.00 11.83 5.41
N ILE A 198 -3.86 11.37 6.64
CA ILE A 198 -2.55 11.22 7.30
C ILE A 198 -1.73 10.15 6.56
N GLY A 199 -2.31 8.96 6.37
CA GLY A 199 -1.65 7.85 5.68
C GLY A 199 -1.27 8.20 4.24
N TYR A 200 -2.18 8.84 3.48
CA TYR A 200 -1.93 9.35 2.14
C TYR A 200 -0.78 10.35 2.11
N THR A 201 -0.82 11.39 2.96
CA THR A 201 0.22 12.42 3.01
C THR A 201 1.58 11.78 3.29
N TRP A 202 1.61 10.84 4.23
CA TRP A 202 2.83 10.14 4.62
C TRP A 202 3.43 9.34 3.45
N ILE A 203 2.62 8.54 2.72
CA ILE A 203 3.12 7.83 1.53
C ILE A 203 3.42 8.74 0.34
N ALA A 204 2.71 9.86 0.19
CA ALA A 204 2.97 10.84 -0.84
C ALA A 204 4.36 11.47 -0.64
N ILE A 205 4.68 11.89 0.59
CA ILE A 205 6.00 12.42 0.96
C ILE A 205 7.09 11.36 0.73
N LEU A 206 6.84 10.12 1.18
CA LEU A 206 7.80 9.03 1.01
C LEU A 206 8.06 8.71 -0.47
N GLY A 207 6.99 8.52 -1.24
CA GLY A 207 7.04 8.22 -2.66
C GLY A 207 7.75 9.33 -3.46
N ALA A 208 7.41 10.59 -3.20
CA ALA A 208 8.04 11.75 -3.85
C ALA A 208 9.53 11.90 -3.47
N SER A 209 9.87 11.63 -2.22
CA SER A 209 11.25 11.60 -1.75
C SER A 209 12.05 10.51 -2.47
N LEU A 210 11.46 9.32 -2.65
CA LEU A 210 12.10 8.18 -3.30
C LEU A 210 12.21 8.31 -4.83
N SER A 211 11.25 8.96 -5.49
CA SER A 211 11.22 9.10 -6.94
C SER A 211 12.02 10.29 -7.48
N GLY A 212 12.31 11.28 -6.63
CA GLY A 212 12.92 12.53 -7.05
C GLY A 212 11.92 13.55 -7.61
N ASP A 213 10.61 13.36 -7.37
CA ASP A 213 9.59 14.36 -7.72
C ASP A 213 9.52 15.45 -6.64
N THR A 214 10.45 16.40 -6.73
CA THR A 214 10.61 17.47 -5.75
C THR A 214 9.39 18.41 -5.69
N GLU A 215 8.69 18.63 -6.80
CA GLU A 215 7.51 19.50 -6.84
C GLU A 215 6.30 18.83 -6.18
N PHE A 216 6.10 17.52 -6.40
CA PHE A 216 5.10 16.78 -5.64
C PHE A 216 5.45 16.71 -4.15
N LEU A 217 6.73 16.54 -3.80
CA LEU A 217 7.18 16.54 -2.42
C LEU A 217 6.84 17.87 -1.71
N LYS A 218 7.21 19.01 -2.29
CA LYS A 218 6.93 20.35 -1.71
C LYS A 218 5.44 20.57 -1.47
N ARG A 219 4.58 20.15 -2.40
CA ARG A 219 3.12 20.26 -2.25
C ARG A 219 2.61 19.47 -1.04
N ASN A 220 3.10 18.26 -0.82
CA ASN A 220 2.68 17.43 0.32
C ASN A 220 3.34 17.86 1.65
N LEU A 221 4.57 18.38 1.62
CA LEU A 221 5.21 18.94 2.82
C LEU A 221 4.44 20.17 3.36
N ALA A 222 3.77 20.91 2.48
CA ALA A 222 2.93 22.05 2.84
C ALA A 222 1.52 21.66 3.33
N SER A 223 1.18 20.37 3.41
CA SER A 223 -0.13 19.94 3.89
C SER A 223 -0.26 20.13 5.41
N PRO A 224 -1.48 20.36 5.94
CA PRO A 224 -1.71 20.44 7.38
C PRO A 224 -1.27 19.17 8.14
N GLU A 225 -1.44 18.00 7.52
CA GLU A 225 -1.11 16.70 8.09
C GLU A 225 0.40 16.54 8.32
N SER A 226 1.22 17.12 7.43
CA SER A 226 2.69 17.10 7.50
C SER A 226 3.20 17.68 8.83
N SER A 227 2.84 18.93 9.14
CA SER A 227 3.26 19.58 10.40
C SER A 227 2.39 19.21 11.60
N GLY A 228 1.14 18.80 11.38
CA GLY A 228 0.16 18.54 12.43
C GLY A 228 0.24 17.12 13.01
N SER A 229 -0.13 16.12 12.22
CA SER A 229 -0.25 14.73 12.70
C SER A 229 1.03 13.92 12.51
N ILE A 230 1.75 14.16 11.40
CA ILE A 230 3.02 13.48 11.11
C ILE A 230 4.17 14.11 11.92
N LEU A 231 4.01 15.36 12.34
CA LEU A 231 4.96 16.14 13.15
C LEU A 231 6.31 16.36 12.47
N LEU A 232 6.31 16.54 11.14
CA LEU A 232 7.53 16.86 10.39
C LEU A 232 8.10 18.22 10.80
N THR A 233 9.35 18.21 11.22
CA THR A 233 10.14 19.42 11.49
C THR A 233 10.68 20.03 10.19
N GLU A 234 11.03 21.32 10.22
CA GLU A 234 11.69 21.98 9.08
C GLU A 234 12.98 21.26 8.67
N ARG A 235 13.75 20.78 9.65
CA ARG A 235 14.99 20.05 9.43
C ARG A 235 14.76 18.74 8.66
N GLU A 236 13.74 17.97 9.05
CA GLU A 236 13.38 16.74 8.35
C GLU A 236 12.86 17.02 6.94
N ALA A 237 12.03 18.06 6.77
CA ALA A 237 11.54 18.49 5.46
C ALA A 237 12.68 18.89 4.50
N LEU A 238 13.67 19.64 4.99
CA LEU A 238 14.87 20.00 4.23
C LEU A 238 15.70 18.76 3.85
N PHE A 239 15.83 17.79 4.77
CA PHE A 239 16.55 16.56 4.50
C PHE A 239 15.85 15.69 3.45
N LEU A 240 14.53 15.52 3.55
CA LEU A 240 13.71 14.80 2.57
C LEU A 240 13.77 15.46 1.19
N THR A 241 13.73 16.80 1.15
CA THR A 241 13.90 17.57 -0.09
C THR A 241 15.29 17.37 -0.69
N GLY A 242 16.34 17.40 0.13
CA GLY A 242 17.71 17.11 -0.30
C GLY A 242 17.87 15.70 -0.88
N LEU A 243 17.22 14.69 -0.27
CA LEU A 243 17.18 13.32 -0.80
C LEU A 243 16.45 13.23 -2.15
N SER A 244 15.32 13.92 -2.28
CA SER A 244 14.56 13.98 -3.54
C SER A 244 15.38 14.61 -4.66
N GLU A 245 15.99 15.77 -4.40
CA GLU A 245 16.83 16.48 -5.38
C GLU A 245 18.07 15.69 -5.77
N PHE A 246 18.69 14.95 -4.83
CA PHE A 246 19.78 14.02 -5.14
C PHE A 246 19.34 12.98 -6.18
N ARG A 247 18.15 12.39 -5.99
CA ARG A 247 17.60 11.35 -6.87
C ARG A 247 17.15 11.92 -8.22
N ALA A 248 16.78 13.19 -8.26
CA ALA A 248 16.51 13.94 -9.48
C ALA A 248 17.79 14.37 -10.25
N GLY A 249 18.98 14.10 -9.72
CA GLY A 249 20.26 14.52 -10.31
C GLY A 249 20.61 15.99 -10.05
N GLN A 250 19.87 16.69 -9.19
CA GLN A 250 20.08 18.10 -8.84
C GLN A 250 21.10 18.25 -7.71
N TYR A 251 22.33 17.78 -7.94
CA TYR A 251 23.35 17.63 -6.91
C TYR A 251 23.73 18.93 -6.18
N VAL A 252 23.82 20.06 -6.87
CA VAL A 252 24.20 21.34 -6.25
C VAL A 252 23.13 21.82 -5.27
N SER A 253 21.86 21.72 -5.66
CA SER A 253 20.73 22.09 -4.80
C SER A 253 20.61 21.14 -3.61
N SER A 254 20.73 19.84 -3.87
CA SER A 254 20.75 18.80 -2.82
C SER A 254 21.85 19.06 -1.78
N LEU A 255 23.08 19.38 -2.21
CA LEU A 255 24.19 19.73 -1.32
C LEU A 255 23.87 20.93 -0.41
N ASN A 256 23.23 21.97 -0.96
CA ASN A 256 22.85 23.16 -0.19
C ASN A 256 21.84 22.82 0.90
N LEU A 257 20.88 21.92 0.62
CA LEU A 257 19.90 21.48 1.60
C LEU A 257 20.51 20.58 2.68
N ILE A 258 21.24 19.53 2.30
CA ILE A 258 21.76 18.55 3.28
C ILE A 258 22.86 19.10 4.18
N ARG A 259 23.55 20.18 3.79
CA ARG A 259 24.50 20.87 4.68
C ARG A 259 23.79 21.68 5.76
N ARG A 260 22.60 22.24 5.47
CA ARG A 260 21.81 23.03 6.44
C ARG A 260 21.20 22.20 7.55
N VAL A 261 20.99 20.91 7.33
CA VAL A 261 20.36 20.02 8.32
C VAL A 261 21.36 19.36 9.27
N ARG A 262 22.65 19.67 9.16
CA ARG A 262 23.68 19.17 10.07
C ARG A 262 23.63 19.95 11.38
N ASN A 263 23.81 19.24 12.48
CA ASN A 263 23.97 19.81 13.82
C ASN A 263 25.23 19.22 14.48
N GLU A 264 25.50 19.64 15.71
CA GLU A 264 26.63 19.16 16.51
C GLU A 264 26.47 17.68 16.92
N ASN A 265 25.24 17.17 16.96
CA ASN A 265 24.94 15.80 17.31
C ASN A 265 25.09 14.86 16.10
N GLU A 266 25.64 13.67 16.33
CA GLU A 266 25.77 12.64 15.31
C GLU A 266 24.47 11.82 15.20
N ASP A 267 23.36 12.51 14.96
CA ASP A 267 22.07 11.87 14.76
C ASP A 267 21.89 11.33 13.33
N PHE A 268 20.79 10.61 13.11
CA PHE A 268 20.49 9.95 11.84
C PHE A 268 20.55 10.90 10.63
N ILE A 269 20.02 12.12 10.76
CA ILE A 269 19.97 13.10 9.67
C ILE A 269 21.37 13.66 9.41
N THR A 270 22.11 14.00 10.44
CA THR A 270 23.47 14.54 10.30
C THR A 270 24.39 13.51 9.64
N ILE A 271 24.39 12.26 10.13
CA ILE A 271 25.18 11.18 9.54
C ILE A 271 24.73 10.91 8.10
N GLY A 272 23.42 10.78 7.87
CA GLY A 272 22.85 10.55 6.54
C GLY A 272 23.23 11.64 5.54
N SER A 273 23.31 12.89 5.99
CA SER A 273 23.70 14.05 5.18
C SER A 273 25.18 14.07 4.82
N TRP A 274 26.07 13.59 5.68
CA TRP A 274 27.49 13.41 5.34
C TRP A 274 27.69 12.31 4.31
N ILE A 275 27.03 11.17 4.51
CA ILE A 275 27.08 10.04 3.55
C ILE A 275 26.51 10.48 2.19
N LEU A 276 25.41 11.23 2.17
CA LEU A 276 24.82 11.72 0.92
C LEU A 276 25.74 12.72 0.20
N GLU A 277 26.43 13.60 0.93
CA GLU A 277 27.44 14.48 0.33
C GLU A 277 28.59 13.70 -0.29
N ALA A 278 29.09 12.66 0.38
CA ALA A 278 30.11 11.78 -0.20
C ALA A 278 29.61 11.12 -1.49
N LYS A 279 28.39 10.57 -1.49
CA LYS A 279 27.74 10.01 -2.70
C LYS A 279 27.65 11.04 -3.83
N ILE A 280 27.30 12.29 -3.53
CA ILE A 280 27.28 13.37 -4.53
C ILE A 280 28.67 13.62 -5.11
N PHE A 281 29.69 13.74 -4.27
CA PHE A 281 31.06 13.97 -4.75
C PHE A 281 31.57 12.82 -5.61
N ARG A 282 31.27 11.57 -5.25
CA ARG A 282 31.54 10.42 -6.12
C ARG A 282 30.88 10.60 -7.49
N LEU A 283 29.57 10.86 -7.54
CA LEU A 283 28.82 11.01 -8.81
C LEU A 283 29.30 12.21 -9.65
N GLN A 284 29.90 13.22 -9.02
CA GLN A 284 30.55 14.36 -9.69
C GLN A 284 32.03 14.10 -10.03
N ASN A 285 32.51 12.86 -9.95
CA ASN A 285 33.90 12.44 -10.18
C ASN A 285 34.95 13.01 -9.20
N LEU A 286 34.52 13.58 -8.07
CA LEU A 286 35.35 14.12 -6.99
C LEU A 286 35.68 13.05 -5.93
N HIS A 287 36.08 11.87 -6.37
CA HIS A 287 36.32 10.67 -5.56
C HIS A 287 37.21 10.91 -4.33
N SER A 288 38.30 11.69 -4.44
CA SER A 288 39.18 12.00 -3.29
C SER A 288 38.48 12.78 -2.19
N LYS A 289 37.58 13.71 -2.54
CA LYS A 289 36.78 14.44 -1.56
C LYS A 289 35.74 13.53 -0.90
N SER A 290 35.16 12.61 -1.67
CA SER A 290 34.24 11.60 -1.13
C SER A 290 34.92 10.72 -0.09
N ILE A 291 36.11 10.18 -0.38
CA ILE A 291 36.86 9.36 0.59
C ILE A 291 37.22 10.17 1.83
N ALA A 292 37.69 11.41 1.69
CA ALA A 292 38.06 12.24 2.84
C ALA A 292 36.89 12.45 3.82
N ILE A 293 35.66 12.65 3.31
CA ILE A 293 34.46 12.74 4.16
C ILE A 293 34.20 11.42 4.88
N LEU A 294 34.27 10.30 4.16
CA LEU A 294 33.99 8.98 4.72
C LEU A 294 35.02 8.56 5.78
N GLU A 295 36.29 8.93 5.59
CA GLU A 295 37.36 8.71 6.57
C GLU A 295 37.16 9.51 7.85
N ASP A 296 36.73 10.77 7.75
CA ASP A 296 36.43 11.59 8.93
C ASP A 296 35.18 11.12 9.68
N LEU A 297 34.18 10.59 8.94
CA LEU A 297 32.94 10.10 9.51
C LEU A 297 33.06 8.71 10.15
N TYR A 298 33.86 7.81 9.57
CA TYR A 298 33.98 6.41 10.02
C TYR A 298 34.26 6.20 11.52
N PRO A 299 35.21 6.92 12.17
CA PRO A 299 35.49 6.69 13.59
C PRO A 299 34.36 7.17 14.50
N LYS A 300 33.53 8.10 14.01
CA LYS A 300 32.46 8.77 14.76
C LYS A 300 31.17 7.94 14.83
N VAL A 301 30.88 7.19 13.77
CA VAL A 301 29.62 6.45 13.66
C VAL A 301 29.81 4.94 13.86
N GLU A 302 29.14 4.35 14.85
CA GLU A 302 29.18 2.89 15.07
C GLU A 302 28.16 2.14 14.21
N ASN A 303 26.93 2.64 14.16
CA ASN A 303 25.78 1.98 13.54
C ASN A 303 25.73 2.02 12.00
N ARG A 304 26.68 2.68 11.34
CA ARG A 304 26.72 2.84 9.87
C ARG A 304 28.09 2.57 9.25
N ARG A 305 29.00 1.93 9.99
CA ARG A 305 30.35 1.59 9.49
C ARG A 305 30.31 0.74 8.24
N GLU A 306 29.40 -0.25 8.18
CA GLU A 306 29.25 -1.13 7.02
C GLU A 306 28.86 -0.37 5.75
N GLU A 307 27.92 0.57 5.85
CA GLU A 307 27.52 1.42 4.71
C GLU A 307 28.71 2.25 4.21
N ILE A 308 29.50 2.81 5.13
CA ILE A 308 30.69 3.60 4.81
C ILE A 308 31.74 2.74 4.10
N ILE A 309 32.07 1.57 4.65
CA ILE A 309 33.06 0.66 4.07
C ILE A 309 32.63 0.21 2.68
N ARG A 310 31.36 -0.17 2.50
CA ARG A 310 30.82 -0.54 1.20
C ARG A 310 30.98 0.60 0.19
N LEU A 311 30.64 1.83 0.57
CA LEU A 311 30.77 2.98 -0.31
C LEU A 311 32.23 3.30 -0.67
N VAL A 312 33.17 3.15 0.27
CA VAL A 312 34.61 3.34 -0.01
C VAL A 312 35.13 2.27 -0.97
N LYS A 313 34.73 1.00 -0.81
CA LYS A 313 35.06 -0.08 -1.76
C LYS A 313 34.60 0.27 -3.17
N GLU A 314 33.33 0.65 -3.33
CA GLU A 314 32.77 1.03 -4.62
C GLU A 314 33.55 2.19 -5.29
N ILE A 315 33.99 3.19 -4.51
CA ILE A 315 34.79 4.31 -5.01
C ILE A 315 36.19 3.87 -5.49
N ILE A 316 36.83 2.96 -4.77
CA ILE A 316 38.16 2.44 -5.12
C ILE A 316 38.09 1.55 -6.36
N ASP A 317 37.04 0.74 -6.48
CA ASP A 317 36.81 -0.09 -7.65
C ASP A 317 36.60 0.77 -8.92
N GLU A 318 35.88 1.90 -8.80
CA GLU A 318 35.71 2.88 -9.88
C GLU A 318 37.02 3.62 -10.22
N LYS A 319 37.87 3.89 -9.21
CA LYS A 319 39.12 4.62 -9.39
C LYS A 319 40.27 4.04 -8.54
N PRO A 320 40.94 2.97 -9.02
CA PRO A 320 41.93 2.22 -8.25
C PRO A 320 43.18 3.02 -7.85
N THR A 321 43.41 4.17 -8.48
CA THR A 321 44.55 5.05 -8.16
C THR A 321 44.40 5.79 -6.83
N ILE A 322 43.21 5.77 -6.22
CA ILE A 322 42.96 6.48 -4.96
C ILE A 322 43.21 5.54 -3.78
N THR A 323 43.96 6.04 -2.80
CA THR A 323 44.25 5.34 -1.55
C THR A 323 43.28 5.74 -0.45
N THR A 324 42.97 4.82 0.47
CA THR A 324 42.21 5.09 1.71
C THR A 324 42.96 4.59 2.94
N LYS A 325 42.68 5.20 4.08
CA LYS A 325 43.16 4.80 5.42
C LYS A 325 42.26 3.76 6.11
N LEU A 326 41.05 3.52 5.60
CA LEU A 326 40.12 2.58 6.21
C LEU A 326 40.50 1.13 5.90
N ASP A 327 40.37 0.24 6.88
CA ASP A 327 40.52 -1.20 6.66
C ASP A 327 39.28 -1.77 5.98
N LEU A 328 39.43 -2.21 4.73
CA LEU A 328 38.35 -2.71 3.90
C LEU A 328 38.10 -4.23 4.07
N LYS A 329 38.87 -4.93 4.91
CA LYS A 329 38.75 -6.38 5.10
C LYS A 329 37.55 -6.81 5.94
N SER A 330 36.88 -5.89 6.63
CA SER A 330 35.88 -6.19 7.66
C SER A 330 34.42 -6.37 7.18
N ALA A 331 34.12 -6.17 5.89
CA ALA A 331 32.77 -6.32 5.36
C ALA A 331 32.74 -7.40 4.25
N LEU A 332 32.36 -8.63 4.63
CA LEU A 332 31.97 -9.73 3.75
C LEU A 332 30.53 -10.11 4.05
#